data_AF-A0A942RFU8-F1
#
_entry.id   AF-A0A942RFU8-F1
#
_cell.length_a   1.000
_cell.length_b   1.000
_cell.length_c   1.000
_cell.angle_alpha   90.00
_cell.angle_beta   90.00
_cell.angle_gamma   90.00
#
_symmetry.space_group_name_H-M   'P 1'
#
loop_
_entity.id
_entity.type
_entity.pdbx_description
1 polymer ?
#
loop_
_entity_poly.entity_id
_entity_poly.type
_entity_poly.pdbx_seq_one_letter_code
_entity_poly.pdbx_strand_id
1 'polypeptide(L)' 'MSLEQFPEILHLSVDEKILLVEELWDNIAASPKDIPLHDWQIKELDKRLVAHEINPDDVVSWEETKKDILDSR' A
#
# COMPACT_ATOMS: atom_id res chain seq x y z
N MET A 1 -0.10 18.81 0.15
CA MET A 1 -0.80 18.92 1.45
C MET A 1 0.26 19.11 2.52
N SER A 2 0.16 20.15 3.33
CA SER A 2 1.13 20.49 4.39
C SER A 2 0.48 20.27 5.76
N LEU A 3 1.26 19.85 6.77
CA LEU A 3 0.77 19.76 8.16
C LEU A 3 0.33 21.12 8.71
N GLU A 4 0.78 22.23 8.09
CA GLU A 4 0.31 23.58 8.39
C GLU A 4 -1.20 23.77 8.13
N GLN A 5 -1.80 22.92 7.29
CA GLN A 5 -3.23 22.97 6.99
C GLN A 5 -4.08 22.29 8.09
N PHE A 6 -3.43 21.50 8.97
CA PHE A 6 -4.06 20.70 10.02
C PHE A 6 -3.24 20.79 11.33
N PRO A 7 -3.12 22.00 11.93
CA PRO A 7 -2.27 22.23 13.09
C PRO A 7 -2.64 21.38 14.32
N GLU A 8 -3.89 20.90 14.40
CA GLU A 8 -4.37 19.97 15.42
C GLU A 8 -3.59 18.65 15.42
N ILE A 9 -3.16 18.16 14.24
CA ILE A 9 -2.38 16.91 14.13
C ILE A 9 -1.04 17.05 14.86
N LEU A 10 -0.45 18.25 14.90
CA LEU A 10 0.84 18.48 15.58
C LEU A 10 0.74 18.29 17.09
N HIS A 11 -0.44 18.49 17.68
CA HIS A 11 -0.68 18.36 19.12
C HIS A 11 -0.94 16.92 19.56
N LEU A 12 -1.19 16.01 18.62
CA LEU A 12 -1.38 14.59 18.90
C LEU A 12 -0.08 13.93 19.36
N SER A 13 -0.20 13.03 20.33
CA SER A 13 0.83 12.05 20.66
C SER A 13 1.14 11.14 19.48
N VAL A 14 2.24 10.39 19.55
CA VAL A 14 2.60 9.44 18.48
C VAL A 14 1.52 8.38 18.31
N ASP A 15 0.99 7.86 19.41
CA ASP A 15 -0.04 6.81 19.39
C ASP A 15 -1.34 7.34 18.74
N GLU A 16 -1.77 8.56 19.08
CA GLU A 16 -2.93 9.20 18.46
C GLU A 16 -2.72 9.47 16.96
N LYS A 17 -1.51 9.84 16.55
CA LYS A 17 -1.18 10.00 15.11
C LYS A 17 -1.27 8.68 14.37
N ILE A 18 -0.79 7.58 14.97
CA ILE A 18 -0.89 6.25 14.37
C ILE A 18 -2.35 5.85 14.21
N LEU A 19 -3.16 5.99 15.25
CA LEU A 19 -4.59 5.68 15.20
C LEU A 19 -5.33 6.52 14.14
N LEU A 20 -5.02 7.82 14.06
CA LEU A 20 -5.60 8.69 13.03
C LEU A 20 -5.20 8.25 11.61
N VAL A 21 -3.94 7.87 11.40
CA VAL A 21 -3.49 7.36 10.10
C VAL A 21 -4.20 6.06 9.73
N GLU A 22 -4.36 5.15 10.69
CA GLU A 22 -5.10 3.89 10.48
C GLU A 22 -6.57 4.15 10.12
N GLU A 23 -7.28 4.99 10.88
CA GLU A 23 -8.69 5.29 10.62
C GLU A 23 -8.88 5.99 9.26
N LEU A 24 -7.99 6.92 8.91
CA LEU A 24 -8.00 7.56 7.60
C LEU A 24 -7.74 6.54 6.48
N TRP A 25 -6.82 5.60 6.70
CA TRP A 25 -6.51 4.56 5.72
C TRP A 25 -7.70 3.62 5.50
N ASP A 26 -8.36 3.19 6.57
CA ASP A 26 -9.58 2.39 6.49
C ASP A 26 -10.71 3.13 5.77
N ASN A 27 -10.86 4.44 6.03
CA ASN A 27 -11.84 5.27 5.35
C ASN A 27 -11.57 5.37 3.84
N ILE A 28 -10.33 5.61 3.43
CA ILE A 28 -9.92 5.64 2.02
C ILE A 28 -10.19 4.28 1.36
N ALA A 29 -9.83 3.19 2.04
CA ALA A 29 -10.02 1.82 1.55
C ALA A 29 -11.51 1.44 1.38
N ALA A 30 -12.42 2.09 2.12
CA ALA A 30 -13.86 1.88 1.97
C ALA A 30 -14.43 2.37 0.62
N SER A 31 -13.73 3.27 -0.07
CA SER A 31 -14.15 3.86 -1.35
C SER A 31 -13.13 3.61 -2.47
N PRO A 32 -12.85 2.35 -2.84
CA PRO A 32 -11.77 2.04 -3.80
C PRO A 32 -12.05 2.58 -5.22
N LYS A 33 -13.31 2.88 -5.55
CA LYS A 33 -13.71 3.44 -6.85
C LYS A 33 -13.26 4.90 -7.03
N ASP A 34 -12.97 5.60 -5.94
CA ASP A 34 -12.56 7.00 -5.96
C ASP A 34 -11.06 7.15 -6.23
N ILE A 35 -10.31 6.04 -6.23
CA ILE A 35 -8.88 6.00 -6.55
C ILE A 35 -8.74 5.73 -8.05
N PRO A 36 -8.39 6.74 -8.87
CA PRO A 36 -8.28 6.54 -10.31
C PRO A 36 -7.08 5.64 -10.63
N LEU A 37 -7.33 4.60 -11.43
CA LEU A 37 -6.25 3.82 -12.03
C LEU A 37 -5.87 4.44 -13.37
N HIS A 38 -4.57 4.63 -13.58
CA HIS A 38 -4.05 5.03 -14.87
C HIS A 38 -4.00 3.83 -15.82
N ASP A 39 -4.18 4.06 -17.12
CA ASP A 39 -4.14 3.01 -18.15
C ASP A 39 -2.88 2.14 -18.09
N TRP A 40 -1.73 2.73 -17.73
CA TRP A 40 -0.48 1.98 -17.61
C TRP A 40 -0.49 1.00 -16.45
N GLN A 41 -1.20 1.31 -15.34
CA GLN A 41 -1.34 0.41 -14.20
C GLN A 41 -2.22 -0.78 -14.57
N ILE A 42 -3.35 -0.52 -15.25
CA ILE A 42 -4.26 -1.56 -15.74
C ILE A 42 -3.50 -2.52 -16.68
N LYS A 43 -2.76 -1.98 -17.66
CA LYS A 43 -1.97 -2.78 -18.60
C LYS A 43 -0.91 -3.64 -17.89
N GLU A 44 -0.25 -3.11 -16.87
CA GLU A 44 0.74 -3.86 -16.11
C GLU A 44 0.08 -4.98 -15.27
N LEU A 45 -1.10 -4.73 -14.70
CA LEU A 45 -1.86 -5.75 -13.99
C LEU A 45 -2.29 -6.89 -14.94
N ASP A 46 -2.83 -6.56 -16.11
CA ASP A 46 -3.22 -7.54 -17.12
C ASP A 46 -2.02 -8.41 -17.55
N LYS A 47 -0.87 -7.76 -17.79
CA LYS A 47 0.37 -8.46 -18.15
C LYS A 47 0.83 -9.42 -17.05
N ARG A 48 0.80 -8.99 -15.78
CA ARG A 48 1.21 -9.83 -14.64
C ARG A 48 0.26 -10.99 -14.41
N LEU A 49 -1.04 -10.76 -14.60
CA LEU A 49 -2.05 -11.81 -14.50
C LEU A 49 -1.79 -12.92 -15.53
N VAL A 50 -1.60 -12.55 -16.80
CA VAL A 50 -1.27 -13.51 -17.87
C VAL A 50 0.04 -14.26 -17.59
N ALA A 51 1.07 -13.56 -17.11
CA ALA A 51 2.34 -14.20 -16.77
C ALA A 51 2.17 -15.24 -15.64
N HIS A 52 1.37 -14.91 -14.62
CA HIS A 52 1.07 -15.82 -13.52
C HIS A 52 0.21 -17.02 -13.96
N GLU A 53 -0.74 -16.82 -14.86
CA GLU A 53 -1.53 -17.92 -15.44
C GLU A 53 -0.66 -18.90 -16.25
N ILE A 54 0.37 -18.40 -16.94
CA ILE A 54 1.33 -19.21 -17.70
C ILE A 54 2.30 -19.94 -16.77
N ASN A 55 2.75 -19.30 -15.69
CA ASN A 55 3.71 -19.86 -14.74
C ASN A 55 3.30 -19.57 -13.28
N PRO A 56 2.35 -20.34 -12.71
CA PRO A 56 1.81 -20.06 -11.37
C PRO A 56 2.84 -20.19 -10.25
N ASP A 57 3.88 -21.00 -10.47
CA ASP A 57 4.94 -21.25 -9.50
C ASP A 57 6.05 -20.18 -9.54
N ASP A 58 5.98 -19.18 -10.44
CA ASP A 58 6.89 -18.02 -10.49
C ASP A 58 6.54 -16.99 -9.41
N VAL A 59 6.57 -17.44 -8.16
CA VAL A 59 6.25 -16.65 -6.98
C VAL A 59 7.31 -16.89 -5.92
N VAL A 60 7.57 -15.86 -5.11
CA VAL A 60 8.42 -15.97 -3.92
C VAL A 60 7.51 -15.90 -2.71
N SER A 61 7.71 -16.80 -1.75
CA SER A 61 6.92 -16.75 -0.53
C SER A 61 7.22 -15.47 0.26
N TRP A 62 6.24 -15.05 1.07
CA TRP A 62 6.44 -13.91 1.96
C TRP A 62 7.60 -14.16 2.94
N GLU A 63 7.74 -15.39 3.44
CA GLU A 63 8.81 -15.74 4.39
C GLU A 63 10.21 -15.62 3.75
N GLU A 64 10.38 -16.08 2.49
CA GLU A 64 11.63 -15.91 1.75
C GLU A 64 11.94 -14.44 1.50
N THR A 65 10.98 -13.68 0.96
CA THR A 65 11.18 -12.25 0.69
C THR A 65 11.48 -11.47 1.97
N LYS A 66 10.76 -11.76 3.06
CA LYS A 66 10.97 -11.12 4.37
C LYS A 66 12.36 -11.45 4.91
N LYS A 67 12.81 -12.70 4.78
CA LYS A 67 14.16 -13.10 5.16
C LYS A 67 15.19 -12.30 4.37
N ASP A 68 15.06 -12.20 3.05
CA ASP A 68 16.00 -11.46 2.20
C ASP A 68 16.08 -9.96 2.59
N ILE A 69 14.95 -9.34 2.93
CA ILE A 69 14.89 -7.94 3.39
C ILE A 69 15.59 -7.75 4.75
N LEU A 70 15.49 -8.74 5.65
CA LEU A 70 16.11 -8.67 6.98
C LEU A 70 17.60 -9.01 6.95
N ASP A 71 18.00 -9.96 6.10
CA ASP A 71 19.38 -10.41 5.91
C ASP A 71 20.22 -9.41 5.08
N SER A 72 19.57 -8.47 4.38
CA SER A 72 20.24 -7.40 3.60
C SER A 72 20.62 -6.16 4.41
N ARG A 73 20.49 -6.20 5.74
CA ARG A 73 20.91 -5.16 6.70
C ARG A 73 22.19 -5.55 7.44
#